data_AF-A0A8J7F122-F1
#
_entry.id   AF-A0A8J7F122-F1
#
_cell.length_a   1.000
_cell.length_b   1.000
_cell.length_c   1.000
_cell.angle_alpha   90.00
_cell.angle_beta   90.00
_cell.angle_gamma   90.00
#
_symmetry.space_group_name_H-M   'P 1'
#
loop_
_entity.id
_entity.type
_entity.pdbx_description
1 polymer ?
#
loop_
_entity_poly.entity_id
_entity_poly.type
_entity_poly.pdbx_seq_one_letter_code
_entity_poly.pdbx_strand_id
1 'polypeptide(L)'
;MNSYKAVAYNNDLVRDVFGNLVIDKTRLPSSGLSSIGVPSFVGEWLLDKIVPGSGELNTTELEKVNSFVKKAFPRKDDRNEIIFDLTQSEVRKLIALMQVRITLDPKGNKIPEPSAQIPVLSLTDCSISTLIVERYKRLLRQGIWGKISLTMLPKGKVEVMGFEPFQCSQVDLQAYAKCREKFNTQEWLNLLFCSMGFNPQHPSYNHEAKKWILARLLPLVEPNYHIMELAPKGTGKSFVFENISSRISLVSGGKVTPSQLFINGRTKEVGLLGRHDVVVLDEVQSLTFDNPDEVIGPLKNYLASGRYNRSGFADISSDCSLVMLANIELDEQLRPRNEDNLISNLPKFFAETALLDRFASIIPGWEIPKFQREMTANQVGLKMDFFGEVLLSLRQDNRFMSYAQQHIEFDKNATVRDQNSILKSASGFLKILYPHLQLTLDDFQRDCLEPARRLRQAIRNSLYYLDDEFRQLGREIYVEAK
;
A
#
# COMPACT_ATOMS: atom_id res chain seq x y z
N MET A 1 -15.45 3.10 -32.39
CA MET A 1 -16.35 2.46 -31.41
C MET A 1 -16.22 0.94 -31.56
N ASN A 2 -15.22 0.33 -30.92
CA ASN A 2 -15.19 -1.12 -30.77
C ASN A 2 -15.99 -1.45 -29.50
N SER A 3 -17.14 -2.11 -29.65
CA SER A 3 -17.89 -2.63 -28.51
C SER A 3 -17.05 -3.72 -27.85
N TYR A 4 -16.33 -3.37 -26.79
CA TYR A 4 -15.76 -4.37 -25.89
C TYR A 4 -16.92 -5.20 -25.34
N LYS A 5 -17.08 -6.43 -25.82
CA LYS A 5 -17.96 -7.40 -25.16
C LYS A 5 -17.38 -7.63 -23.77
N ALA A 6 -18.12 -7.27 -22.72
CA ALA A 6 -17.69 -7.50 -21.34
C ALA A 6 -17.46 -9.01 -21.14
N VAL A 7 -16.21 -9.41 -20.90
CA VAL A 7 -15.88 -10.78 -20.54
C VAL A 7 -16.53 -11.08 -19.20
N ALA A 8 -17.35 -12.14 -19.14
CA ALA A 8 -17.99 -12.57 -17.90
C ALA A 8 -16.92 -13.00 -16.88
N TYR A 9 -17.11 -12.62 -15.62
CA TYR A 9 -16.18 -12.99 -14.56
C TYR A 9 -16.31 -14.48 -14.21
N ASN A 10 -15.22 -15.24 -14.35
CA ASN A 10 -15.23 -16.68 -14.10
C ASN A 10 -14.75 -17.01 -12.67
N ASN A 11 -15.72 -17.16 -11.77
CA ASN A 11 -15.51 -17.51 -10.38
C ASN A 11 -14.87 -18.90 -10.17
N ASP A 12 -15.20 -19.85 -11.03
CA ASP A 12 -14.73 -21.24 -10.92
C ASP A 12 -13.27 -21.35 -11.33
N LEU A 13 -12.89 -20.70 -12.43
CA LEU A 13 -11.49 -20.59 -12.85
C LEU A 13 -10.61 -19.99 -11.74
N VAL A 14 -11.07 -18.93 -11.08
CA VAL A 14 -10.31 -18.30 -9.98
C VAL A 14 -10.10 -19.26 -8.81
N ARG A 15 -11.12 -20.04 -8.44
CA ARG A 15 -11.02 -21.07 -7.38
C ARG A 15 -10.10 -22.21 -7.79
N ASP A 16 -10.23 -22.72 -9.01
CA ASP A 16 -9.43 -23.83 -9.51
C ASP A 16 -7.93 -23.50 -9.58
N VAL A 17 -7.61 -22.25 -9.89
CA VAL A 17 -6.22 -21.80 -10.03
C VAL A 17 -5.58 -21.48 -8.68
N PHE A 18 -6.29 -20.80 -7.78
CA PHE A 18 -5.71 -20.26 -6.54
C PHE A 18 -6.13 -21.00 -5.26
N GLY A 19 -7.11 -21.90 -5.32
CA GLY A 19 -7.51 -22.77 -4.21
C GLY A 19 -7.82 -22.00 -2.93
N ASN A 20 -7.02 -22.21 -1.89
CA ASN A 20 -7.19 -21.57 -0.58
C ASN A 20 -6.67 -20.12 -0.52
N LEU A 21 -6.13 -19.56 -1.60
CA LEU A 21 -5.62 -18.18 -1.66
C LEU A 21 -6.69 -17.17 -2.09
N VAL A 22 -7.93 -17.61 -2.29
CA VAL A 22 -9.06 -16.78 -2.69
C VAL A 22 -10.15 -16.75 -1.64
N ILE A 23 -10.97 -15.70 -1.69
CA ILE A 23 -12.14 -15.52 -0.84
C ILE A 23 -13.26 -14.85 -1.62
N ASP A 24 -14.50 -15.15 -1.27
CA ASP A 24 -15.67 -14.43 -1.76
C ASP A 24 -15.73 -13.02 -1.16
N LYS A 25 -15.67 -12.00 -2.02
CA LYS A 25 -15.57 -10.61 -1.59
C LYS A 25 -16.86 -10.06 -0.98
N THR A 26 -17.99 -10.78 -1.09
CA THR A 26 -19.23 -10.41 -0.37
C THR A 26 -19.14 -10.64 1.14
N ARG A 27 -18.23 -11.52 1.58
CA ARG A 27 -18.19 -12.00 2.98
C ARG A 27 -17.76 -10.90 3.93
N LEU A 28 -16.68 -10.19 3.62
CA LEU A 28 -16.14 -9.14 4.48
C LEU A 28 -17.14 -8.00 4.72
N PRO A 29 -17.75 -7.38 3.68
CA PRO A 29 -18.79 -6.37 3.87
C PRO A 29 -19.97 -6.84 4.73
N SER A 30 -20.41 -8.09 4.55
CA SER A 30 -21.55 -8.64 5.32
C SER A 30 -21.22 -8.93 6.79
N SER A 31 -19.95 -9.02 7.16
CA SER A 31 -19.53 -9.42 8.52
C SER A 31 -19.52 -8.31 9.55
N GLY A 32 -19.56 -7.04 9.13
CA GLY A 32 -19.43 -5.87 10.03
C GLY A 32 -18.03 -5.64 10.62
N LEU A 33 -17.03 -6.48 10.27
CA LEU A 33 -15.66 -6.38 10.78
C LEU A 33 -14.97 -5.06 10.41
N SER A 34 -15.24 -4.53 9.22
CA SER A 34 -14.69 -3.23 8.80
C SER A 34 -15.21 -2.08 9.68
N SER A 35 -16.45 -2.16 10.18
CA SER A 35 -17.07 -1.12 11.00
C SER A 35 -16.47 -1.01 12.41
N ILE A 36 -15.84 -2.08 12.90
CA ILE A 36 -15.14 -2.11 14.19
C ILE A 36 -13.62 -1.85 14.06
N GLY A 37 -13.17 -1.43 12.88
CA GLY A 37 -11.77 -1.05 12.62
C GLY A 37 -10.82 -2.21 12.38
N VAL A 38 -11.33 -3.42 12.08
CA VAL A 38 -10.47 -4.55 11.69
C VAL A 38 -10.02 -4.35 10.23
N PRO A 39 -8.70 -4.32 9.95
CA PRO A 39 -8.21 -4.20 8.58
C PRO A 39 -8.70 -5.33 7.68
N SER A 40 -8.98 -5.06 6.40
CA SER A 40 -9.56 -6.07 5.49
C SER A 40 -8.71 -7.34 5.36
N PHE A 41 -7.39 -7.23 5.28
CA PHE A 41 -6.50 -8.39 5.23
C PHE A 41 -6.58 -9.28 6.49
N VAL A 42 -6.88 -8.70 7.66
CA VAL A 42 -7.14 -9.46 8.89
C VAL A 42 -8.55 -10.05 8.88
N GLY A 43 -9.53 -9.26 8.43
CA GLY A 43 -10.93 -9.69 8.38
C GLY A 43 -11.15 -10.86 7.43
N GLU A 44 -10.56 -10.84 6.23
CA GLU A 44 -10.66 -11.94 5.27
C GLU A 44 -10.02 -13.23 5.82
N TRP A 45 -8.85 -13.13 6.45
CA TRP A 45 -8.21 -14.27 7.13
C TRP A 45 -9.12 -14.84 8.23
N LEU A 46 -9.72 -13.97 9.03
CA LEU A 46 -10.59 -14.35 10.14
C LEU A 46 -11.82 -15.12 9.64
N LEU A 47 -12.47 -14.59 8.60
CA LEU A 47 -13.66 -15.19 8.02
C LEU A 47 -13.38 -16.55 7.40
N ASP A 48 -12.24 -16.71 6.75
CA ASP A 48 -11.80 -17.99 6.18
C ASP A 48 -11.59 -19.08 7.25
N LYS A 49 -11.11 -18.70 8.44
CA LYS A 49 -10.85 -19.65 9.54
C LYS A 49 -12.09 -20.02 10.34
N ILE A 50 -12.99 -19.08 10.57
CA ILE A 50 -14.11 -19.26 11.52
C ILE A 50 -15.38 -19.70 10.81
N VAL A 51 -15.66 -19.12 9.64
CA VAL A 51 -16.90 -19.34 8.89
C VAL A 51 -16.56 -19.50 7.41
N PRO A 52 -15.77 -20.50 6.98
CA PRO A 52 -15.45 -20.68 5.56
C PRO A 52 -16.74 -20.87 4.73
N GLY A 53 -16.79 -20.27 3.54
CA GLY A 53 -17.98 -20.33 2.68
C GLY A 53 -17.99 -19.26 1.58
N SER A 54 -19.14 -19.15 0.90
CA SER A 54 -19.43 -18.20 -0.16
C SER A 54 -20.73 -17.45 0.12
N GLY A 55 -20.89 -16.27 -0.48
CA GLY A 55 -22.04 -15.40 -0.25
C GLY A 55 -21.95 -14.57 1.03
N GLU A 56 -23.01 -13.81 1.29
CA GLU A 56 -23.16 -13.04 2.53
C GLU A 56 -23.32 -13.96 3.74
N LEU A 57 -22.83 -13.51 4.89
CA LEU A 57 -22.94 -14.29 6.13
C LEU A 57 -24.41 -14.40 6.57
N ASN A 58 -24.83 -15.61 6.91
CA ASN A 58 -26.14 -15.82 7.55
C ASN A 58 -26.10 -15.46 9.05
N THR A 59 -27.27 -15.44 9.71
CA THR A 59 -27.40 -15.05 11.11
C THR A 59 -26.52 -15.88 12.06
N THR A 60 -26.43 -17.20 11.85
CA THR A 60 -25.60 -18.08 12.68
C THR A 60 -24.11 -17.82 12.48
N GLU A 61 -23.69 -17.54 11.25
CA GLU A 61 -22.29 -17.16 10.96
C GLU A 61 -21.94 -15.82 11.59
N LEU A 62 -22.84 -14.83 11.51
CA LEU A 62 -22.67 -13.53 12.16
C LEU A 62 -22.54 -13.66 13.67
N GLU A 63 -23.36 -14.48 14.32
CA GLU A 63 -23.25 -14.75 15.77
C GLU A 63 -21.90 -15.38 16.13
N LYS A 64 -21.41 -16.34 15.33
CA LYS A 64 -20.08 -16.94 15.52
C LYS A 64 -18.97 -15.91 15.39
N VAL A 65 -19.02 -15.06 14.36
CA VAL A 65 -18.02 -14.00 14.15
C VAL A 65 -18.07 -12.99 15.29
N ASN A 66 -19.25 -12.49 15.66
CA ASN A 66 -19.41 -11.52 16.75
C ASN A 66 -18.92 -12.06 18.09
N SER A 67 -19.25 -13.32 18.42
CA SER A 67 -18.79 -13.98 19.64
C SER A 67 -17.27 -14.12 19.66
N PHE A 68 -16.67 -14.51 18.53
CA PHE A 68 -15.22 -14.61 18.41
C PHE A 68 -14.55 -13.24 18.53
N VAL A 69 -15.05 -12.22 17.83
CA VAL A 69 -14.51 -10.87 17.87
C VAL A 69 -14.53 -10.32 19.28
N LYS A 70 -15.67 -10.42 19.98
CA LYS A 70 -15.82 -9.95 21.36
C LYS A 70 -14.83 -10.63 22.32
N LYS A 71 -14.48 -11.89 22.06
CA LYS A 71 -13.54 -12.65 22.88
C LYS A 71 -12.07 -12.38 22.52
N ALA A 72 -11.77 -12.19 21.25
CA ALA A 72 -10.40 -12.20 20.72
C ALA A 72 -9.83 -10.81 20.46
N PHE A 73 -10.64 -9.81 20.09
CA PHE A 73 -10.15 -8.46 19.77
C PHE A 73 -10.30 -7.55 20.99
N PRO A 74 -9.19 -7.15 21.62
CA PRO A 74 -9.25 -6.31 22.79
C PRO A 74 -9.60 -4.86 22.41
N ARG A 75 -10.39 -4.22 23.25
CA ARG A 75 -10.61 -2.78 23.27
C ARG A 75 -9.61 -2.14 24.22
N LYS A 76 -9.45 -0.82 24.09
CA LYS A 76 -8.54 -0.04 24.95
C LYS A 76 -8.91 -0.18 26.44
N ASP A 77 -10.21 -0.27 26.74
CA ASP A 77 -10.73 -0.36 28.10
C ASP A 77 -10.60 -1.78 28.70
N ASP A 78 -10.43 -2.80 27.86
CA ASP A 78 -10.27 -4.20 28.29
C ASP A 78 -8.90 -4.45 28.94
N ARG A 79 -7.98 -3.47 28.87
CA ARG A 79 -6.62 -3.59 29.43
C ARG A 79 -6.63 -4.05 30.88
N ASN A 80 -7.44 -3.43 31.74
CA ASN A 80 -7.42 -3.74 33.16
C ASN A 80 -8.04 -5.12 33.45
N GLU A 81 -9.06 -5.53 32.69
CA GLU A 81 -9.64 -6.88 32.78
C GLU A 81 -8.60 -7.93 32.37
N ILE A 82 -7.94 -7.73 31.23
CA ILE A 82 -6.90 -8.64 30.75
C ILE A 82 -5.76 -8.72 31.77
N ILE A 83 -5.29 -7.59 32.30
CA ILE A 83 -4.23 -7.59 33.32
C ILE A 83 -4.70 -8.31 34.60
N PHE A 84 -5.93 -8.09 35.04
CA PHE A 84 -6.50 -8.80 36.18
C PHE A 84 -6.48 -10.32 35.96
N ASP A 85 -6.97 -10.81 34.82
CA ASP A 85 -6.98 -12.25 34.52
C ASP A 85 -5.55 -12.82 34.50
N LEU A 86 -4.61 -12.09 33.90
CA LEU A 86 -3.19 -12.47 33.88
C LEU A 86 -2.62 -12.57 35.32
N THR A 87 -3.03 -11.70 36.26
CA THR A 87 -2.62 -11.81 37.68
C THR A 87 -3.17 -13.06 38.37
N GLN A 88 -4.28 -13.61 37.87
CA GLN A 88 -4.85 -14.88 38.35
C GLN A 88 -4.18 -16.11 37.72
N SER A 89 -3.02 -15.94 37.06
CA SER A 89 -2.29 -16.97 36.32
C SER A 89 -3.07 -17.55 35.13
N GLU A 90 -4.07 -16.82 34.62
CA GLU A 90 -4.76 -17.21 33.39
C GLU A 90 -3.94 -16.86 32.15
N VAL A 91 -4.07 -17.67 31.10
CA VAL A 91 -3.51 -17.38 29.78
C VAL A 91 -4.55 -16.70 28.92
N ARG A 92 -4.33 -15.43 28.57
CA ARG A 92 -5.22 -14.68 27.68
C ARG A 92 -4.74 -14.77 26.23
N LYS A 93 -5.65 -15.12 25.32
CA LYS A 93 -5.39 -15.17 23.87
C LYS A 93 -6.14 -14.03 23.21
N LEU A 94 -5.41 -13.17 22.50
CA LEU A 94 -5.97 -12.01 21.84
C LEU A 94 -5.41 -11.84 20.44
N ILE A 95 -6.08 -11.03 19.63
CA ILE A 95 -5.70 -10.69 18.28
C ILE A 95 -5.38 -9.20 18.24
N ALA A 96 -4.12 -8.88 17.96
CA ALA A 96 -3.66 -7.50 17.88
C ALA A 96 -2.40 -7.38 17.02
N LEU A 97 -2.05 -6.15 16.68
CA LEU A 97 -0.72 -5.80 16.18
C LEU A 97 0.30 -5.95 17.32
N MET A 98 1.36 -6.73 17.08
CA MET A 98 2.50 -6.85 17.98
C MET A 98 3.76 -6.29 17.33
N GLN A 99 4.48 -5.46 18.08
CA GLN A 99 5.79 -4.92 17.70
C GLN A 99 6.85 -5.41 18.68
N VAL A 100 8.11 -5.44 18.27
CA VAL A 100 9.25 -5.74 19.15
C VAL A 100 10.26 -4.61 19.04
N ARG A 101 10.75 -4.13 20.19
CA ARG A 101 11.77 -3.11 20.30
C ARG A 101 12.98 -3.66 21.05
N ILE A 102 14.14 -3.09 20.75
CA ILE A 102 15.39 -3.36 21.48
C ILE A 102 15.89 -2.01 21.98
N THR A 103 15.84 -1.81 23.28
CA THR A 103 16.31 -0.57 23.91
C THR A 103 17.79 -0.75 24.26
N LEU A 104 18.66 -0.11 23.49
CA LEU A 104 20.09 -0.11 23.79
C LEU A 104 20.34 0.73 25.06
N ASP A 105 20.97 0.13 26.07
CA ASP A 105 21.52 0.86 27.22
C ASP A 105 23.04 0.95 27.06
N PRO A 106 23.59 2.11 26.63
CA PRO A 106 25.01 2.29 26.41
C PRO A 106 25.86 2.15 27.68
N LYS A 107 25.23 2.23 28.87
CA LYS A 107 25.90 2.12 30.17
C LYS A 107 25.73 0.73 30.79
N GLY A 108 24.91 -0.13 30.20
CA GLY A 108 24.61 -1.46 30.71
C GLY A 108 25.66 -2.49 30.28
N ASN A 109 26.15 -3.30 31.22
CA ASN A 109 27.02 -4.45 30.94
C ASN A 109 26.25 -5.69 30.42
N LYS A 110 24.96 -5.56 30.10
CA LYS A 110 24.09 -6.68 29.68
C LYS A 110 23.65 -6.49 28.23
N ILE A 111 23.56 -7.60 27.50
CA ILE A 111 22.95 -7.62 26.17
C ILE A 111 21.49 -7.20 26.33
N PRO A 112 21.02 -6.17 25.60
CA PRO A 112 19.64 -5.74 25.65
C PRO A 112 18.68 -6.85 25.24
N GLU A 113 17.69 -7.13 26.08
CA GLU A 113 16.65 -8.08 25.77
C GLU A 113 15.56 -7.43 24.89
N PRO A 114 14.99 -8.16 23.91
CA PRO A 114 13.87 -7.65 23.15
C PRO A 114 12.63 -7.51 24.04
N SER A 115 11.88 -6.43 23.86
CA SER A 115 10.59 -6.22 24.50
C SER A 115 9.48 -6.11 23.47
N ALA A 116 8.39 -6.85 23.70
CA ALA A 116 7.21 -6.78 22.87
C ALA A 116 6.31 -5.60 23.29
N GLN A 117 5.64 -5.00 22.31
CA GLN A 117 4.70 -3.90 22.46
C GLN A 117 3.38 -4.29 21.80
N ILE A 118 2.28 -4.04 22.51
CA ILE A 118 0.90 -4.27 22.05
C ILE A 118 0.17 -2.93 22.15
N PRO A 119 0.19 -2.09 21.09
CA PRO A 119 -0.25 -0.69 21.16
C PRO A 119 -1.70 -0.51 21.61
N VAL A 120 -2.62 -1.38 21.20
CA VAL A 120 -4.05 -1.29 21.54
C VAL A 120 -4.31 -1.39 23.05
N LEU A 121 -3.43 -2.10 23.78
CA LEU A 121 -3.49 -2.25 25.24
C LEU A 121 -2.52 -1.31 25.98
N SER A 122 -1.81 -0.43 25.27
CA SER A 122 -0.73 0.40 25.83
C SER A 122 0.32 -0.42 26.60
N LEU A 123 0.56 -1.67 26.20
CA LEU A 123 1.62 -2.51 26.77
C LEU A 123 2.91 -2.25 26.00
N THR A 124 3.92 -1.73 26.68
CA THR A 124 5.17 -1.24 26.04
C THR A 124 6.41 -2.02 26.45
N ASP A 125 6.32 -2.88 27.46
CA ASP A 125 7.42 -3.71 27.97
C ASP A 125 6.92 -5.11 28.35
N CYS A 126 6.57 -5.91 27.34
CA CYS A 126 6.28 -7.33 27.52
C CYS A 126 7.53 -8.17 27.29
N SER A 127 7.78 -9.17 28.14
CA SER A 127 8.81 -10.19 27.90
C SER A 127 8.46 -11.00 26.66
N ILE A 128 9.45 -11.36 25.85
CA ILE A 128 9.26 -12.20 24.65
C ILE A 128 10.50 -13.06 24.40
N SER A 129 10.29 -14.33 24.06
CA SER A 129 11.38 -15.24 23.70
C SER A 129 12.07 -14.80 22.40
N THR A 130 13.40 -14.82 22.39
CA THR A 130 14.22 -14.56 21.20
C THR A 130 13.90 -15.52 20.05
N LEU A 131 13.46 -16.76 20.33
CA LEU A 131 13.03 -17.73 19.31
C LEU A 131 11.84 -17.23 18.49
N ILE A 132 10.87 -16.55 19.14
CA ILE A 132 9.73 -15.94 18.44
C ILE A 132 10.22 -14.80 17.55
N VAL A 133 11.15 -13.99 18.04
CA VAL A 133 11.72 -12.86 17.30
C VAL A 133 12.55 -13.33 16.11
N GLU A 134 13.35 -14.38 16.26
CA GLU A 134 14.15 -14.99 15.19
C GLU A 134 13.28 -15.60 14.10
N ARG A 135 12.21 -16.29 14.49
CA ARG A 135 11.25 -16.87 13.56
C ARG A 135 10.48 -15.78 12.79
N TYR A 136 10.16 -14.67 13.44
CA TYR A 136 9.36 -13.60 12.88
C TYR A 136 10.08 -12.25 12.96
N LYS A 137 11.24 -12.14 12.27
CA LYS A 137 12.08 -10.93 12.29
C LYS A 137 11.35 -9.63 11.92
N ARG A 138 10.24 -9.72 11.17
CA ARG A 138 9.39 -8.57 10.83
C ARG A 138 8.76 -7.90 12.06
N LEU A 139 8.65 -8.59 13.21
CA LEU A 139 8.22 -8.01 14.48
C LEU A 139 9.11 -6.84 14.92
N LEU A 140 10.40 -6.87 14.58
CA LEU A 140 11.37 -5.81 14.93
C LEU A 140 11.22 -4.52 14.10
N ARG A 141 10.37 -4.55 13.07
CA ARG A 141 10.15 -3.42 12.15
C ARG A 141 8.87 -2.66 12.51
N GLN A 142 7.81 -2.85 11.73
CA GLN A 142 6.49 -2.23 11.88
C GLN A 142 5.52 -3.07 12.74
N GLY A 143 5.90 -4.31 13.06
CA GLY A 143 5.05 -5.27 13.76
C GLY A 143 4.20 -6.11 12.82
N ILE A 144 3.56 -7.12 13.39
CA ILE A 144 2.76 -8.11 12.67
C ILE A 144 1.44 -8.30 13.40
N TRP A 145 0.34 -8.32 12.64
CA TRP A 145 -0.95 -8.76 13.17
C TRP A 145 -0.95 -10.26 13.37
N GLY A 146 -1.38 -10.68 14.55
CA GLY A 146 -1.46 -12.10 14.86
C GLY A 146 -2.20 -12.37 16.15
N LYS A 147 -2.36 -13.66 16.42
CA LYS A 147 -2.86 -14.17 17.68
C LYS A 147 -1.71 -14.21 18.69
N ILE A 148 -1.85 -13.44 19.75
CA ILE A 148 -0.90 -13.28 20.84
C ILE A 148 -1.43 -14.06 22.05
N SER A 149 -0.59 -14.91 22.63
CA SER A 149 -0.86 -15.61 23.89
C SER A 149 -0.06 -14.94 24.99
N LEU A 150 -0.75 -14.38 25.98
CA LEU A 150 -0.16 -13.65 27.10
C LEU A 150 -0.28 -14.44 28.41
N THR A 151 0.74 -14.32 29.24
CA THR A 151 0.75 -14.76 30.63
C THR A 151 1.39 -13.69 31.52
N MET A 152 1.29 -13.84 32.85
CA MET A 152 2.05 -13.05 33.81
C MET A 152 3.20 -13.87 34.39
N LEU A 153 4.42 -13.34 34.29
CA LEU A 153 5.57 -13.89 35.00
C LEU A 153 5.53 -13.53 36.49
N PRO A 154 6.20 -14.31 37.36
CA PRO A 154 6.48 -13.90 38.72
C PRO A 154 7.15 -12.52 38.72
N LYS A 155 6.73 -11.62 39.63
CA LYS A 155 7.08 -10.17 39.69
C LYS A 155 6.23 -9.23 38.81
N GLY A 156 5.13 -9.72 38.24
CA GLY A 156 4.12 -8.86 37.61
C GLY A 156 4.50 -8.33 36.22
N LYS A 157 5.41 -9.01 35.51
CA LYS A 157 5.77 -8.69 34.13
C LYS A 157 4.94 -9.54 33.17
N VAL A 158 4.26 -8.89 32.22
CA VAL A 158 3.51 -9.57 31.15
C VAL A 158 4.50 -10.23 30.19
N GLU A 159 4.22 -11.47 29.79
CA GLU A 159 5.02 -12.24 28.84
C GLU A 159 4.19 -12.71 27.65
N VAL A 160 4.78 -12.61 26.46
CA VAL A 160 4.29 -13.23 25.23
C VAL A 160 4.76 -14.69 25.19
N MET A 161 3.87 -15.62 25.56
CA MET A 161 4.15 -17.06 25.50
C MET A 161 4.12 -17.60 24.07
N GLY A 162 3.34 -16.98 23.18
CA GLY A 162 3.18 -17.48 21.82
C GLY A 162 2.63 -16.44 20.87
N PHE A 163 3.06 -16.54 19.61
CA PHE A 163 2.64 -15.66 18.54
C PHE A 163 2.40 -16.43 17.24
N GLU A 164 1.22 -16.24 16.66
CA GLU A 164 0.80 -16.82 15.38
C GLU A 164 0.39 -15.69 14.42
N PRO A 165 1.24 -15.32 13.44
CA PRO A 165 0.95 -14.22 12.51
C PRO A 165 -0.14 -14.60 11.50
N PHE A 166 -0.91 -13.61 11.06
CA PHE A 166 -1.92 -13.82 10.00
C PHE A 166 -1.37 -13.64 8.59
N GLN A 167 -0.26 -12.92 8.45
CA GLN A 167 0.36 -12.67 7.16
C GLN A 167 0.82 -13.97 6.51
N CYS A 168 0.60 -14.09 5.20
CA CYS A 168 1.24 -15.11 4.38
C CYS A 168 2.77 -15.01 4.55
N SER A 169 3.39 -16.07 5.11
CA SER A 169 4.79 -16.03 5.53
C SER A 169 5.79 -16.00 4.38
N GLN A 170 5.43 -16.57 3.21
CA GLN A 170 6.26 -16.53 2.01
C GLN A 170 5.42 -16.77 0.75
N VAL A 171 5.54 -15.87 -0.23
CA VAL A 171 4.91 -15.99 -1.55
C VAL A 171 5.91 -16.59 -2.54
N ASP A 172 5.50 -17.63 -3.27
CA ASP A 172 6.23 -18.13 -4.44
C ASP A 172 5.80 -17.35 -5.69
N LEU A 173 6.67 -16.42 -6.12
CA LEU A 173 6.43 -15.59 -7.30
C LEU A 173 6.41 -16.39 -8.61
N GLN A 174 7.12 -17.53 -8.68
CA GLN A 174 7.11 -18.39 -9.86
C GLN A 174 5.79 -19.15 -9.96
N ALA A 175 5.27 -19.65 -8.84
CA ALA A 175 3.94 -20.24 -8.79
C ALA A 175 2.85 -19.21 -9.16
N TYR A 176 2.96 -17.98 -8.65
CA TYR A 176 2.06 -16.88 -9.03
C TYR A 176 2.09 -16.58 -10.54
N ALA A 177 3.28 -16.55 -11.14
CA ALA A 177 3.44 -16.35 -12.58
C ALA A 177 2.81 -17.48 -13.41
N LYS A 178 2.94 -18.74 -12.98
CA LYS A 178 2.26 -19.89 -13.60
C LYS A 178 0.74 -19.82 -13.45
N CYS A 179 0.22 -19.28 -12.35
CA CYS A 179 -1.20 -19.03 -12.21
C CYS A 179 -1.68 -17.98 -13.23
N ARG A 180 -0.92 -16.91 -13.45
CA ARG A 180 -1.20 -15.88 -14.46
C ARG A 180 -1.35 -16.45 -15.88
N GLU A 181 -0.53 -17.44 -16.24
CA GLU A 181 -0.58 -18.10 -17.57
C GLU A 181 -1.94 -18.75 -17.88
N LYS A 182 -2.74 -19.08 -16.86
CA LYS A 182 -4.06 -19.72 -17.03
C LYS A 182 -5.18 -18.72 -17.34
N PHE A 183 -4.90 -17.42 -17.37
CA PHE A 183 -5.87 -16.36 -17.64
C PHE A 183 -5.49 -15.62 -18.90
N ASN A 184 -6.49 -15.19 -19.69
CA ASN A 184 -6.23 -14.12 -20.66
C ASN A 184 -6.05 -12.77 -19.93
N THR A 185 -5.50 -11.77 -20.64
CA THR A 185 -5.20 -10.46 -20.04
C THR A 185 -6.43 -9.78 -19.43
N GLN A 186 -7.61 -9.90 -20.04
CA GLN A 186 -8.83 -9.27 -19.54
C GLN A 186 -9.37 -9.97 -18.28
N GLU A 187 -9.32 -11.30 -18.23
CA GLU A 187 -9.68 -12.09 -17.04
C GLU A 187 -8.72 -11.78 -15.89
N TRP A 188 -7.42 -11.70 -16.17
CA TRP A 188 -6.41 -11.34 -15.18
C TRP A 188 -6.64 -9.93 -14.63
N LEU A 189 -6.83 -8.94 -15.50
CA LEU A 189 -7.15 -7.57 -15.12
C LEU A 189 -8.39 -7.53 -14.22
N ASN A 190 -9.44 -8.28 -14.57
CA ASN A 190 -10.66 -8.35 -13.78
C ASN A 190 -10.42 -9.02 -12.40
N LEU A 191 -9.59 -10.06 -12.32
CA LEU A 191 -9.22 -10.70 -11.05
C LEU A 191 -8.46 -9.73 -10.14
N LEU A 192 -7.46 -9.01 -10.67
CA LEU A 192 -6.73 -8.00 -9.89
C LEU A 192 -7.67 -6.93 -9.35
N PHE A 193 -8.55 -6.42 -10.21
CA PHE A 193 -9.54 -5.41 -9.88
C PHE A 193 -10.52 -5.89 -8.79
N CYS A 194 -11.01 -7.13 -8.90
CA CYS A 194 -11.83 -7.80 -7.88
C CYS A 194 -11.06 -7.97 -6.56
N SER A 195 -9.79 -8.36 -6.63
CA SER A 195 -8.93 -8.57 -5.46
C SER A 195 -8.70 -7.29 -4.67
N MET A 196 -8.63 -6.15 -5.36
CA MET A 196 -8.59 -4.81 -4.77
C MET A 196 -9.91 -4.36 -4.12
N GLY A 197 -11.00 -5.11 -4.32
CA GLY A 197 -12.33 -4.81 -3.75
C GLY A 197 -13.30 -4.11 -4.70
N PHE A 198 -12.98 -4.00 -5.99
CA PHE A 198 -13.84 -3.36 -6.99
C PHE A 198 -14.52 -4.37 -7.90
N ASN A 199 -15.80 -4.14 -8.24
CA ASN A 199 -16.58 -5.02 -9.12
C ASN A 199 -16.14 -4.86 -10.59
N PRO A 200 -15.45 -5.84 -11.21
CA PRO A 200 -14.94 -5.71 -12.57
C PRO A 200 -16.04 -5.69 -13.64
N GLN A 201 -17.27 -6.06 -13.29
CA GLN A 201 -18.40 -6.10 -14.23
C GLN A 201 -19.29 -4.85 -14.15
N HIS A 202 -19.01 -3.92 -13.23
CA HIS A 202 -19.81 -2.69 -13.12
C HIS A 202 -19.60 -1.77 -14.34
N PRO A 203 -20.68 -1.27 -14.98
CA PRO A 203 -20.59 -0.55 -16.27
C PRO A 203 -19.80 0.76 -16.22
N SER A 204 -19.71 1.41 -15.06
CA SER A 204 -18.92 2.64 -14.89
C SER A 204 -17.40 2.40 -14.96
N TYR A 205 -16.93 1.17 -14.77
CA TYR A 205 -15.50 0.84 -14.85
C TYR A 205 -15.10 0.46 -16.27
N ASN A 206 -14.97 1.49 -17.11
CA ASN A 206 -14.38 1.36 -18.43
C ASN A 206 -12.87 1.03 -18.36
N HIS A 207 -12.26 0.81 -19.52
CA HIS A 207 -10.84 0.46 -19.63
C HIS A 207 -9.91 1.48 -18.96
N GLU A 208 -10.14 2.78 -19.16
CA GLU A 208 -9.32 3.84 -18.56
C GLU A 208 -9.45 3.90 -17.04
N ALA A 209 -10.68 3.79 -16.51
CA ALA A 209 -10.90 3.75 -15.07
C ALA A 209 -10.19 2.56 -14.41
N LYS A 210 -10.25 1.37 -15.02
CA LYS A 210 -9.53 0.18 -14.53
C LYS A 210 -8.02 0.38 -14.54
N LYS A 211 -7.48 0.98 -15.61
CA LYS A 211 -6.05 1.32 -15.75
C LYS A 211 -5.58 2.25 -14.62
N TRP A 212 -6.31 3.33 -14.32
CA TRP A 212 -5.92 4.27 -13.26
C TRP A 212 -6.10 3.72 -11.85
N ILE A 213 -7.12 2.90 -11.63
CA ILE A 213 -7.27 2.18 -10.37
C ILE A 213 -6.07 1.23 -10.17
N LEU A 214 -5.64 0.48 -11.20
CA LEU A 214 -4.45 -0.36 -11.11
C LEU A 214 -3.15 0.44 -10.88
N ALA A 215 -3.04 1.65 -11.42
CA ALA A 215 -1.87 2.50 -11.20
C ALA A 215 -1.61 2.79 -9.71
N ARG A 216 -2.65 2.71 -8.85
CA ARG A 216 -2.51 2.79 -7.38
C ARG A 216 -1.61 1.69 -6.79
N LEU A 217 -1.41 0.58 -7.51
CA LEU A 217 -0.53 -0.51 -7.07
C LEU A 217 0.94 -0.29 -7.43
N LEU A 218 1.28 0.66 -8.32
CA LEU A 218 2.67 0.90 -8.73
C LEU A 218 3.62 1.16 -7.55
N PRO A 219 3.25 1.97 -6.52
CA PRO A 219 4.09 2.17 -5.35
C PRO A 219 4.35 0.90 -4.54
N LEU A 220 3.52 -0.13 -4.70
CA LEU A 220 3.68 -1.42 -4.01
C LEU A 220 4.66 -2.33 -4.74
N VAL A 221 4.68 -2.31 -6.08
CA VAL A 221 5.54 -3.17 -6.90
C VAL A 221 6.88 -2.53 -7.31
N GLU A 222 7.03 -1.21 -7.14
CA GLU A 222 8.26 -0.48 -7.44
C GLU A 222 8.84 0.22 -6.20
N PRO A 223 10.14 0.03 -5.90
CA PRO A 223 10.82 0.75 -4.83
C PRO A 223 11.13 2.21 -5.18
N ASN A 224 11.06 3.09 -4.17
CA ASN A 224 11.24 4.53 -4.34
C ASN A 224 10.43 5.08 -5.52
N TYR A 225 9.16 4.70 -5.62
CA TYR A 225 8.23 5.15 -6.65
C TYR A 225 7.25 6.15 -6.04
N HIS A 226 7.63 7.42 -6.07
CA HIS A 226 6.89 8.49 -5.42
C HIS A 226 5.84 9.07 -6.36
N ILE A 227 4.59 9.12 -5.93
CA ILE A 227 3.45 9.50 -6.77
C ILE A 227 2.50 10.47 -6.08
N MET A 228 1.71 11.17 -6.89
CA MET A 228 0.52 11.87 -6.45
C MET A 228 -0.72 11.27 -7.11
N GLU A 229 -1.83 11.14 -6.40
CA GLU A 229 -3.15 10.93 -6.98
C GLU A 229 -4.00 12.16 -6.71
N LEU A 230 -4.52 12.76 -7.79
CA LEU A 230 -5.42 13.89 -7.72
C LEU A 230 -6.81 13.43 -8.14
N ALA A 231 -7.74 13.39 -7.19
CA ALA A 231 -9.07 12.83 -7.43
C ALA A 231 -10.19 13.69 -6.81
N PRO A 232 -11.40 13.72 -7.38
CA PRO A 232 -12.55 14.30 -6.71
C PRO A 232 -12.90 13.49 -5.45
N LYS A 233 -13.70 14.09 -4.56
CA LYS A 233 -14.20 13.39 -3.37
C LYS A 233 -15.02 12.15 -3.77
N GLY A 234 -14.83 11.07 -3.01
CA GLY A 234 -15.62 9.83 -3.16
C GLY A 234 -15.09 8.83 -4.18
N THR A 235 -13.82 8.88 -4.59
CA THR A 235 -13.21 7.91 -5.55
C THR A 235 -12.48 6.73 -4.88
N GLY A 236 -12.60 6.59 -3.55
CA GLY A 236 -11.92 5.52 -2.80
C GLY A 236 -10.39 5.62 -2.82
N LYS A 237 -9.82 6.83 -2.89
CA LYS A 237 -8.37 7.09 -3.01
C LYS A 237 -7.52 6.43 -1.90
N SER A 238 -7.98 6.42 -0.66
CA SER A 238 -7.28 5.80 0.48
C SER A 238 -7.57 4.31 0.64
N PHE A 239 -8.72 3.84 0.12
CA PHE A 239 -9.27 2.51 0.40
C PHE A 239 -8.29 1.38 0.12
N VAL A 240 -7.60 1.40 -1.03
CA VAL A 240 -6.64 0.35 -1.41
C VAL A 240 -5.47 0.32 -0.40
N PHE A 241 -4.93 1.49 -0.06
CA PHE A 241 -3.75 1.59 0.80
C PHE A 241 -4.01 1.22 2.26
N GLU A 242 -5.21 1.52 2.77
CA GLU A 242 -5.62 1.15 4.14
C GLU A 242 -5.76 -0.37 4.31
N ASN A 243 -6.14 -1.06 3.25
CA ASN A 243 -6.65 -2.42 3.34
C ASN A 243 -5.70 -3.49 2.82
N ILE A 244 -4.73 -3.15 1.97
CA ILE A 244 -3.95 -4.14 1.23
C ILE A 244 -2.79 -4.77 2.03
N SER A 245 -2.15 -4.04 2.94
CA SER A 245 -1.03 -4.58 3.73
C SER A 245 -0.70 -3.73 4.95
N SER A 246 -0.25 -4.36 6.03
CA SER A 246 0.30 -3.66 7.20
C SER A 246 1.69 -3.07 6.96
N ARG A 247 2.28 -3.27 5.78
CA ARG A 247 3.57 -2.66 5.37
C ARG A 247 3.41 -1.25 4.82
N ILE A 248 2.16 -0.77 4.78
CA ILE A 248 1.77 0.55 4.33
C ILE A 248 1.35 1.35 5.55
N SER A 249 1.87 2.57 5.67
CA SER A 249 1.44 3.52 6.69
C SER A 249 0.64 4.64 6.03
N LEU A 250 -0.64 4.77 6.39
CA LEU A 250 -1.45 5.91 5.99
C LEU A 250 -1.51 6.95 7.10
N VAL A 251 -1.25 8.21 6.74
CA VAL A 251 -1.37 9.38 7.59
C VAL A 251 -2.37 10.33 6.95
N SER A 252 -3.52 10.54 7.58
CA SER A 252 -4.58 11.39 7.05
C SER A 252 -4.57 12.75 7.71
N GLY A 253 -4.32 13.80 6.92
CA GLY A 253 -4.47 15.20 7.30
C GLY A 253 -3.67 15.66 8.53
N GLY A 254 -3.69 16.97 8.77
CA GLY A 254 -3.15 17.57 9.99
C GLY A 254 -1.63 17.80 10.00
N LYS A 255 -1.07 17.94 11.21
CA LYS A 255 0.34 18.27 11.42
C LYS A 255 1.21 17.02 11.33
N VAL A 256 1.99 16.91 10.27
CA VAL A 256 3.00 15.87 10.13
C VAL A 256 4.36 16.46 10.54
N THR A 257 4.93 15.91 11.59
CA THR A 257 6.23 16.40 12.08
C THR A 257 7.39 15.78 11.31
N PRO A 258 8.51 16.49 11.13
CA PRO A 258 9.68 15.91 10.47
C PRO A 258 10.25 14.69 11.22
N SER A 259 10.06 14.59 12.54
CA SER A 259 10.49 13.42 13.33
C SER A 259 9.64 12.18 13.07
N GLN A 260 8.35 12.34 12.77
CA GLN A 260 7.48 11.24 12.35
C GLN A 260 7.90 10.72 10.97
N LEU A 261 8.21 11.59 10.01
CA LEU A 261 8.59 11.15 8.65
C LEU A 261 9.99 10.54 8.60
N PHE A 262 10.99 11.21 9.19
CA PHE A 262 12.41 10.90 8.97
C PHE A 262 13.07 10.16 10.13
N ILE A 263 13.42 10.87 11.20
CA ILE A 263 14.07 10.31 12.39
C ILE A 263 13.78 11.22 13.58
N ASN A 264 13.51 10.62 14.73
CA ASN A 264 13.38 11.32 15.99
C ASN A 264 14.78 11.58 16.59
N GLY A 265 15.20 12.85 16.64
CA GLY A 265 16.52 13.21 17.15
C GLY A 265 16.76 12.91 18.63
N ARG A 266 15.71 12.78 19.45
CA ARG A 266 15.82 12.45 20.88
C ARG A 266 15.96 10.95 21.12
N THR A 267 15.12 10.16 20.48
CA THR A 267 15.08 8.69 20.69
C THR A 267 15.93 7.91 19.67
N LYS A 268 16.41 8.58 18.61
CA LYS A 268 17.09 7.98 17.45
C LYS A 268 16.23 6.99 16.68
N GLU A 269 14.93 7.01 16.92
CA GLU A 269 13.99 6.14 16.23
C GLU A 269 13.75 6.59 14.79
N VAL A 270 13.93 5.67 13.85
CA VAL A 270 13.65 5.85 12.42
C VAL A 270 12.17 6.19 12.21
N GLY A 271 11.85 7.16 11.37
CA GLY A 271 10.48 7.58 11.06
C GLY A 271 9.76 6.63 10.11
N LEU A 272 8.60 7.06 9.63
CA LEU A 272 7.73 6.30 8.73
C LEU A 272 8.44 5.86 7.46
N LEU A 273 9.21 6.77 6.82
CA LEU A 273 9.88 6.52 5.54
C LEU A 273 10.99 5.46 5.64
N GLY A 274 11.57 5.23 6.81
CA GLY A 274 12.56 4.17 7.01
C GLY A 274 11.99 2.88 7.62
N ARG A 275 10.68 2.80 7.88
CA ARG A 275 10.04 1.67 8.56
C ARG A 275 8.98 0.94 7.73
N HIS A 276 8.45 1.56 6.68
CA HIS A 276 7.38 1.02 5.84
C HIS A 276 7.86 0.87 4.40
N ASP A 277 7.18 0.02 3.63
CA ASP A 277 7.46 -0.14 2.20
C ASP A 277 6.75 0.96 1.40
N VAL A 278 5.63 1.46 1.91
CA VAL A 278 4.89 2.60 1.35
C VAL A 278 4.36 3.50 2.47
N VAL A 279 4.54 4.81 2.33
CA VAL A 279 3.91 5.82 3.17
C VAL A 279 2.91 6.60 2.32
N VAL A 280 1.69 6.72 2.82
CA VAL A 280 0.60 7.45 2.18
C VAL A 280 0.26 8.66 3.03
N LEU A 281 0.35 9.83 2.42
CA LEU A 281 -0.13 11.08 2.99
C LEU A 281 -1.46 11.40 2.34
N ASP A 282 -2.55 11.28 3.09
CA ASP A 282 -3.89 11.62 2.63
C ASP A 282 -4.27 13.05 3.01
N GLU A 283 -5.13 13.64 2.18
CA GLU A 283 -5.58 15.02 2.26
C GLU A 283 -4.43 16.03 2.27
N VAL A 284 -3.50 15.87 1.31
CA VAL A 284 -2.29 16.69 1.19
C VAL A 284 -2.57 18.20 1.14
N GLN A 285 -3.74 18.60 0.62
CA GLN A 285 -4.18 20.00 0.64
C GLN A 285 -4.30 20.61 2.05
N SER A 286 -4.47 19.77 3.09
CA SER A 286 -4.59 20.18 4.49
C SER A 286 -3.28 20.07 5.29
N LEU A 287 -2.22 19.53 4.68
CA LEU A 287 -0.96 19.33 5.37
C LEU A 287 -0.32 20.66 5.71
N THR A 288 0.05 20.79 6.99
CA THR A 288 0.82 21.91 7.50
C THR A 288 2.08 21.39 8.16
N PHE A 289 3.21 21.99 7.84
CA PHE A 289 4.49 21.72 8.47
C PHE A 289 4.80 22.85 9.44
N ASP A 290 5.10 22.52 10.70
CA ASP A 290 5.50 23.53 11.70
C ASP A 290 6.79 24.27 11.28
N ASN A 291 7.71 23.55 10.62
CA ASN A 291 8.89 24.12 9.98
C ASN A 291 9.06 23.48 8.58
N PRO A 292 8.56 24.10 7.51
CA PRO A 292 8.61 23.55 6.16
C PRO A 292 10.03 23.26 5.69
N ASP A 293 10.99 24.14 5.98
CA ASP A 293 12.38 24.00 5.51
C ASP A 293 13.07 22.74 6.07
N GLU A 294 12.74 22.36 7.32
CA GLU A 294 13.22 21.13 7.95
C GLU A 294 12.64 19.85 7.33
N VAL A 295 11.53 19.95 6.58
CA VAL A 295 10.91 18.82 5.89
C VAL A 295 11.31 18.79 4.42
N ILE A 296 11.22 19.92 3.74
CA ILE A 296 11.35 20.04 2.29
C ILE A 296 12.76 19.64 1.83
N GLY A 297 13.80 20.11 2.52
CA GLY A 297 15.19 19.78 2.19
C GLY A 297 15.45 18.25 2.24
N PRO A 298 15.26 17.60 3.39
CA PRO A 298 15.40 16.15 3.49
C PRO A 298 14.46 15.37 2.57
N LEU A 299 13.23 15.86 2.36
CA LEU A 299 12.28 15.23 1.43
C LEU A 299 12.78 15.27 -0.01
N LYS A 300 13.33 16.39 -0.50
CA LYS A 300 13.91 16.48 -1.85
C LYS A 300 15.05 15.48 -2.03
N ASN A 301 15.93 15.36 -1.04
CA ASN A 301 17.02 14.38 -1.07
C ASN A 301 16.49 12.95 -1.11
N TYR A 302 15.46 12.69 -0.31
CA TYR A 302 14.80 11.39 -0.26
C TYR A 302 14.16 11.01 -1.59
N LEU A 303 13.34 11.90 -2.18
CA LEU A 303 12.67 11.67 -3.46
C LEU A 303 13.66 11.46 -4.62
N ALA A 304 14.87 12.04 -4.53
CA ALA A 304 15.89 11.89 -5.56
C ALA A 304 16.69 10.59 -5.46
N SER A 305 16.96 10.13 -4.24
CA SER A 305 18.01 9.13 -3.99
C SER A 305 17.60 7.97 -3.08
N GLY A 306 16.38 8.00 -2.52
CA GLY A 306 15.96 7.10 -1.45
C GLY A 306 16.74 7.30 -0.15
N ARG A 307 17.45 8.43 0.01
CA ARG A 307 18.28 8.72 1.19
C ARG A 307 17.92 10.05 1.81
N TYR A 308 17.96 10.09 3.13
CA TYR A 308 17.80 11.33 3.88
C TYR A 308 18.78 11.41 5.03
N ASN A 309 19.19 12.63 5.32
CA ASN A 309 19.95 12.99 6.49
C ASN A 309 19.18 14.09 7.24
N ARG A 310 19.11 13.97 8.56
CA ARG A 310 18.57 15.01 9.42
C ARG A 310 19.40 15.06 10.70
N SER A 311 19.61 16.25 11.24
CA SER A 311 20.18 16.48 12.58
C SER A 311 21.57 15.87 12.84
N GLY A 312 22.42 15.78 11.81
CA GLY A 312 23.80 15.29 11.96
C GLY A 312 23.91 13.78 12.23
N PHE A 313 22.84 13.03 11.97
CA PHE A 313 22.87 11.56 12.01
C PHE A 313 23.44 10.98 10.71
N ALA A 314 23.77 9.69 10.72
CA ALA A 314 24.20 8.98 9.52
C ALA A 314 23.08 8.97 8.46
N ASP A 315 23.47 8.94 7.19
CA ASP A 315 22.54 8.82 6.07
C ASP A 315 21.69 7.56 6.22
N ILE A 316 20.37 7.72 6.21
CA ILE A 316 19.42 6.62 6.21
C ILE A 316 19.00 6.37 4.77
N SER A 317 19.24 5.15 4.30
CA SER A 317 18.73 4.66 3.02
C SER A 317 17.44 3.89 3.24
N SER A 318 16.43 4.17 2.42
CA SER A 318 15.17 3.44 2.40
C SER A 318 14.69 3.25 0.96
N ASP A 319 13.96 2.17 0.71
CA ASP A 319 13.28 1.89 -0.55
C ASP A 319 11.79 2.24 -0.52
N CYS A 320 11.31 2.91 0.55
CA CYS A 320 9.91 3.27 0.73
C CYS A 320 9.38 4.17 -0.40
N SER A 321 8.20 3.82 -0.91
CA SER A 321 7.48 4.68 -1.86
C SER A 321 6.63 5.71 -1.11
N LEU A 322 6.50 6.92 -1.66
CA LEU A 322 5.68 7.98 -1.06
C LEU A 322 4.48 8.25 -1.95
N VAL A 323 3.28 8.14 -1.39
CA VAL A 323 2.03 8.39 -2.09
C VAL A 323 1.37 9.62 -1.48
N MET A 324 1.00 10.56 -2.33
CA MET A 324 0.29 11.77 -1.94
C MET A 324 -1.11 11.74 -2.51
N LEU A 325 -2.12 11.69 -1.66
CA LEU A 325 -3.52 11.73 -2.07
C LEU A 325 -4.06 13.13 -1.84
N ALA A 326 -4.53 13.77 -2.90
CA ALA A 326 -5.09 15.10 -2.81
C ALA A 326 -6.41 15.23 -3.58
N ASN A 327 -7.24 16.16 -3.13
CA ASN A 327 -8.47 16.48 -3.82
C ASN A 327 -8.22 17.48 -4.95
N ILE A 328 -8.90 17.31 -6.09
CA ILE A 328 -8.88 18.25 -7.20
C ILE A 328 -10.29 18.79 -7.49
N GLU A 329 -10.37 20.05 -7.91
CA GLU A 329 -11.63 20.67 -8.33
C GLU A 329 -11.88 20.43 -9.81
N LEU A 330 -13.12 20.11 -10.15
CA LEU A 330 -13.54 19.83 -11.52
C LEU A 330 -14.50 20.91 -12.04
N ASP A 331 -14.51 21.08 -13.37
CA ASP A 331 -15.49 21.87 -14.11
C ASP A 331 -16.79 21.08 -14.33
N GLU A 332 -17.74 21.67 -15.05
CA GLU A 332 -19.03 21.05 -15.37
C GLU A 332 -18.88 19.81 -16.28
N GLN A 333 -17.77 19.69 -17.00
CA GLN A 333 -17.44 18.56 -17.87
C GLN A 333 -16.58 17.49 -17.14
N LEU A 334 -16.45 17.59 -15.81
CA LEU A 334 -15.64 16.69 -14.98
C LEU A 334 -14.14 16.70 -15.32
N ARG A 335 -13.64 17.80 -15.87
CA ARG A 335 -12.21 18.02 -16.12
C ARG A 335 -11.59 18.89 -15.04
N PRO A 336 -10.28 18.77 -14.76
CA PRO A 336 -9.59 19.67 -13.84
C PRO A 336 -9.85 21.13 -14.20
N ARG A 337 -10.25 21.96 -13.22
CA ARG A 337 -10.44 23.41 -13.47
C ARG A 337 -9.18 24.12 -13.95
N ASN A 338 -8.02 23.60 -13.56
CA ASN A 338 -6.72 24.10 -13.96
C ASN A 338 -5.90 22.96 -14.57
N GLU A 339 -6.22 22.59 -15.82
CA GLU A 339 -5.56 21.50 -16.54
C GLU A 339 -4.06 21.74 -16.73
N ASP A 340 -3.66 23.00 -16.84
CA ASP A 340 -2.28 23.43 -17.06
C ASP A 340 -1.46 23.42 -15.75
N ASN A 341 -2.10 23.49 -14.60
CA ASN A 341 -1.43 23.39 -13.29
C ASN A 341 -2.28 22.60 -12.30
N LEU A 342 -2.15 21.27 -12.38
CA LEU A 342 -2.92 20.33 -11.56
C LEU A 342 -2.64 20.45 -10.06
N ILE A 343 -1.50 21.02 -9.67
CA ILE A 343 -1.07 21.15 -8.27
C ILE A 343 -1.44 22.51 -7.65
N SER A 344 -2.21 23.36 -8.35
CA SER A 344 -2.51 24.73 -7.90
C SER A 344 -3.19 24.81 -6.52
N ASN A 345 -3.90 23.75 -6.12
CA ASN A 345 -4.64 23.68 -4.86
C ASN A 345 -3.85 23.02 -3.72
N LEU A 346 -2.61 22.60 -3.99
CA LEU A 346 -1.72 22.04 -2.98
C LEU A 346 -0.95 23.16 -2.25
N PRO A 347 -0.39 22.89 -1.06
CA PRO A 347 0.50 23.82 -0.38
C PRO A 347 1.63 24.35 -1.28
N LYS A 348 1.97 25.63 -1.14
CA LYS A 348 2.89 26.35 -2.06
C LYS A 348 4.24 25.68 -2.29
N PHE A 349 4.76 24.95 -1.32
CA PHE A 349 6.05 24.24 -1.46
C PHE A 349 6.00 23.13 -2.53
N PHE A 350 4.82 22.61 -2.89
CA PHE A 350 4.67 21.69 -4.01
C PHE A 350 4.82 22.36 -5.37
N ALA A 351 4.63 23.68 -5.46
CA ALA A 351 4.84 24.45 -6.68
C ALA A 351 6.33 24.67 -7.01
N GLU A 352 7.24 24.29 -6.11
CA GLU A 352 8.67 24.28 -6.40
C GLU A 352 8.98 23.20 -7.45
N THR A 353 9.37 23.63 -8.65
CA THR A 353 9.61 22.74 -9.80
C THR A 353 10.63 21.65 -9.49
N ALA A 354 11.69 21.98 -8.75
CA ALA A 354 12.68 21.00 -8.30
C ALA A 354 12.05 19.89 -7.43
N LEU A 355 11.07 20.19 -6.58
CA LEU A 355 10.39 19.17 -5.78
C LEU A 355 9.44 18.35 -6.65
N LEU A 356 8.60 19.01 -7.44
CA LEU A 356 7.60 18.37 -8.30
C LEU A 356 8.24 17.40 -9.30
N ASP A 357 9.35 17.79 -9.92
CA ASP A 357 10.08 17.00 -10.92
C ASP A 357 10.64 15.67 -10.37
N ARG A 358 10.78 15.54 -9.04
CA ARG A 358 11.23 14.31 -8.38
C ARG A 358 10.10 13.30 -8.15
N PHE A 359 8.83 13.66 -8.37
CA PHE A 359 7.75 12.70 -8.39
C PHE A 359 7.73 11.94 -9.72
N ALA A 360 7.52 10.62 -9.64
CA ALA A 360 7.49 9.77 -10.81
C ALA A 360 6.22 10.02 -11.65
N SER A 361 5.08 10.25 -11.00
CA SER A 361 3.80 10.36 -11.68
C SER A 361 2.71 11.11 -10.91
N ILE A 362 1.74 11.61 -11.68
CA ILE A 362 0.41 12.00 -11.20
C ILE A 362 -0.60 11.01 -11.78
N ILE A 363 -1.32 10.30 -10.92
CA ILE A 363 -2.47 9.48 -11.32
C ILE A 363 -3.66 10.41 -11.55
N PRO A 364 -4.30 10.37 -12.74
CA PRO A 364 -5.47 11.17 -13.07
C PRO A 364 -6.73 10.61 -12.39
N GLY A 365 -6.81 10.74 -11.07
CA GLY A 365 -7.92 10.22 -10.27
C GLY A 365 -9.28 10.85 -10.61
N TRP A 366 -9.29 11.98 -11.34
CA TRP A 366 -10.52 12.57 -11.90
C TRP A 366 -11.13 11.76 -13.04
N GLU A 367 -10.37 10.85 -13.67
CA GLU A 367 -10.90 9.89 -14.65
C GLU A 367 -11.47 8.62 -13.99
N ILE A 368 -11.32 8.49 -12.66
CA ILE A 368 -11.89 7.39 -11.89
C ILE A 368 -13.33 7.78 -11.49
N PRO A 369 -14.34 6.95 -11.80
CA PRO A 369 -15.72 7.25 -11.44
C PRO A 369 -15.87 7.32 -9.91
N LYS A 370 -16.80 8.17 -9.44
CA LYS A 370 -17.16 8.21 -8.02
C LYS A 370 -17.68 6.85 -7.59
N PHE A 371 -17.19 6.39 -6.45
CA PHE A 371 -17.51 5.09 -5.87
C PHE A 371 -18.97 5.06 -5.40
N GLN A 372 -19.67 3.99 -5.77
CA GLN A 372 -21.03 3.67 -5.32
C GLN A 372 -21.02 2.27 -4.72
N ARG A 373 -22.02 1.94 -3.89
CA ARG A 373 -22.03 0.66 -3.15
C ARG A 373 -22.00 -0.55 -4.10
N GLU A 374 -22.70 -0.45 -5.22
CA GLU A 374 -22.81 -1.45 -6.29
C GLU A 374 -21.49 -1.69 -7.03
N MET A 375 -20.53 -0.78 -6.88
CA MET A 375 -19.17 -0.90 -7.41
C MET A 375 -18.25 -1.76 -6.53
N THR A 376 -18.71 -2.19 -5.36
CA THR A 376 -17.96 -3.09 -4.47
C THR A 376 -17.92 -4.50 -5.05
N ALA A 377 -16.75 -5.14 -5.00
CA ALA A 377 -16.59 -6.52 -5.48
C ALA A 377 -17.59 -7.48 -4.79
N ASN A 378 -18.26 -8.30 -5.60
CA ASN A 378 -19.18 -9.33 -5.15
C ASN A 378 -18.87 -10.70 -5.79
N GLN A 379 -17.65 -10.85 -6.29
CA GLN A 379 -17.11 -12.08 -6.86
C GLN A 379 -15.97 -12.62 -5.97
N VAL A 380 -15.44 -13.78 -6.35
CA VAL A 380 -14.24 -14.32 -5.70
C VAL A 380 -12.98 -13.65 -6.23
N GLY A 381 -12.19 -13.11 -5.31
CA GLY A 381 -10.89 -12.52 -5.59
C GLY A 381 -9.80 -13.10 -4.70
N LEU A 382 -8.55 -12.71 -4.96
CA LEU A 382 -7.43 -13.08 -4.10
C LEU A 382 -7.63 -12.51 -2.70
N LYS A 383 -7.23 -13.28 -1.69
CA LYS A 383 -7.17 -12.78 -0.31
C LYS A 383 -6.18 -11.61 -0.24
N MET A 384 -6.58 -10.57 0.47
CA MET A 384 -5.89 -9.29 0.48
C MET A 384 -4.48 -9.40 1.10
N ASP A 385 -4.29 -10.27 2.10
CA ASP A 385 -2.99 -10.56 2.68
C ASP A 385 -2.03 -11.21 1.66
N PHE A 386 -2.50 -12.23 0.93
CA PHE A 386 -1.74 -12.88 -0.13
C PHE A 386 -1.42 -11.89 -1.26
N PHE A 387 -2.44 -11.16 -1.73
CA PHE A 387 -2.29 -10.21 -2.83
C PHE A 387 -1.31 -9.08 -2.49
N GLY A 388 -1.42 -8.49 -1.29
CA GLY A 388 -0.47 -7.48 -0.82
C GLY A 388 0.96 -8.01 -0.70
N GLU A 389 1.15 -9.23 -0.20
CA GLU A 389 2.47 -9.85 -0.13
C GLU A 389 3.07 -10.13 -1.51
N VAL A 390 2.27 -10.58 -2.49
CA VAL A 390 2.71 -10.77 -3.89
C VAL A 390 3.26 -9.46 -4.46
N LEU A 391 2.47 -8.37 -4.37
CA LEU A 391 2.84 -7.08 -4.95
C LEU A 391 4.16 -6.56 -4.36
N LEU A 392 4.27 -6.60 -3.03
CA LEU A 392 5.45 -6.12 -2.34
C LEU A 392 6.68 -7.04 -2.52
N SER A 393 6.48 -8.35 -2.76
CA SER A 393 7.58 -9.25 -3.12
C SER A 393 8.09 -9.01 -4.54
N LEU A 394 7.24 -8.58 -5.48
CA LEU A 394 7.65 -8.21 -6.84
C LEU A 394 8.61 -7.00 -6.88
N ARG A 395 8.69 -6.19 -5.81
CA ARG A 395 9.61 -5.03 -5.70
C ARG A 395 11.06 -5.39 -5.96
N GLN A 396 11.47 -6.58 -5.55
CA GLN A 396 12.87 -7.01 -5.59
C GLN A 396 13.25 -7.70 -6.91
N ASP A 397 12.29 -7.89 -7.82
CA ASP A 397 12.54 -8.55 -9.09
C ASP A 397 12.95 -7.54 -10.17
N ASN A 398 14.24 -7.53 -10.49
CA ASN A 398 14.83 -6.61 -11.47
C ASN A 398 14.59 -7.01 -12.93
N ARG A 399 14.08 -8.23 -13.21
CA ARG A 399 13.86 -8.70 -14.59
C ARG A 399 12.92 -7.77 -15.38
N PHE A 400 11.91 -7.23 -14.69
CA PHE A 400 10.93 -6.30 -15.27
C PHE A 400 11.53 -4.96 -15.68
N MET A 401 12.44 -4.41 -14.84
CA MET A 401 13.18 -3.19 -15.18
C MET A 401 14.10 -3.43 -16.37
N SER A 402 14.82 -4.57 -16.39
CA SER A 402 15.65 -4.94 -17.54
C SER A 402 14.84 -5.09 -18.82
N TYR A 403 13.64 -5.68 -18.75
CA TYR A 403 12.72 -5.77 -19.89
C TYR A 403 12.34 -4.37 -20.40
N ALA A 404 11.91 -3.48 -19.50
CA ALA A 404 11.52 -2.12 -19.88
C ALA A 404 12.67 -1.35 -20.55
N GLN A 405 13.90 -1.45 -20.03
CA GLN A 405 15.08 -0.80 -20.63
C GLN A 405 15.43 -1.33 -22.02
N GLN A 406 15.23 -2.63 -22.25
CA GLN A 406 15.51 -3.27 -23.54
C GLN A 406 14.50 -2.89 -24.61
N HIS A 407 13.24 -2.68 -24.24
CA HIS A 407 12.13 -2.51 -25.18
C HIS A 407 11.62 -1.07 -25.31
N ILE A 408 12.22 -0.09 -24.61
CA ILE A 408 11.83 1.32 -24.71
C ILE A 408 12.91 2.13 -25.43
N GLU A 409 12.49 2.98 -26.36
CA GLU A 409 13.28 4.03 -26.97
C GLU A 409 12.69 5.40 -26.62
N PHE A 410 13.55 6.31 -26.15
CA PHE A 410 13.18 7.68 -25.81
C PHE A 410 13.70 8.66 -26.84
N ASP A 411 12.95 9.73 -27.05
CA ASP A 411 13.43 10.84 -27.86
C ASP A 411 14.54 11.64 -27.14
N LYS A 412 15.12 12.61 -27.85
CA LYS A 412 16.22 13.44 -27.33
C LYS A 412 15.78 14.43 -26.24
N ASN A 413 14.48 14.72 -26.14
CA ASN A 413 13.94 15.73 -25.23
C ASN A 413 13.53 15.14 -23.87
N ALA A 414 13.33 13.82 -23.79
CA ALA A 414 13.10 13.11 -22.55
C ALA A 414 14.34 13.21 -21.63
N THR A 415 14.18 13.90 -20.50
CA THR A 415 15.25 14.01 -19.49
C THR A 415 15.48 12.66 -18.81
N VAL A 416 16.64 12.50 -18.17
CA VAL A 416 16.95 11.30 -17.36
C VAL A 416 15.87 11.03 -16.31
N ARG A 417 15.22 12.05 -15.75
CA ARG A 417 14.12 11.88 -14.78
C ARG A 417 12.83 11.39 -15.44
N ASP A 418 12.50 11.86 -16.64
CA ASP A 418 11.36 11.34 -17.40
C ASP A 418 11.60 9.87 -17.75
N GLN A 419 12.79 9.56 -18.27
CA GLN A 419 13.17 8.21 -18.65
C GLN A 419 13.07 7.26 -17.45
N ASN A 420 13.69 7.62 -16.31
CA ASN A 420 13.62 6.81 -15.09
C ASN A 420 12.19 6.62 -14.58
N SER A 421 11.37 7.66 -14.64
CA SER A 421 9.97 7.60 -14.17
C SER A 421 9.11 6.70 -15.08
N ILE A 422 9.27 6.81 -16.40
CA ILE A 422 8.56 6.00 -17.38
C ILE A 422 9.02 4.54 -17.30
N LEU A 423 10.33 4.28 -17.21
CA LEU A 423 10.89 2.94 -17.03
C LEU A 423 10.35 2.25 -15.78
N LYS A 424 10.37 2.94 -14.62
CA LYS A 424 9.78 2.40 -13.38
C LYS A 424 8.29 2.15 -13.52
N SER A 425 7.54 3.07 -14.12
CA SER A 425 6.10 2.92 -14.31
C SER A 425 5.78 1.71 -15.21
N ALA A 426 6.48 1.57 -16.34
CA ALA A 426 6.32 0.45 -17.27
C ALA A 426 6.71 -0.88 -16.62
N SER A 427 7.83 -0.92 -15.88
CA SER A 427 8.24 -2.07 -15.05
C SER A 427 7.16 -2.44 -14.03
N GLY A 428 6.56 -1.45 -13.36
CA GLY A 428 5.47 -1.68 -12.41
C GLY A 428 4.22 -2.27 -13.07
N PHE A 429 3.80 -1.75 -14.23
CA PHE A 429 2.70 -2.33 -14.99
C PHE A 429 3.01 -3.75 -15.47
N LEU A 430 4.25 -4.04 -15.91
CA LEU A 430 4.68 -5.39 -16.25
C LEU A 430 4.57 -6.34 -15.05
N LYS A 431 5.04 -5.93 -13.86
CA LYS A 431 4.93 -6.73 -12.62
C LYS A 431 3.48 -7.07 -12.29
N ILE A 432 2.57 -6.11 -12.47
CA ILE A 432 1.14 -6.26 -12.14
C ILE A 432 0.43 -7.14 -13.18
N LEU A 433 0.54 -6.79 -14.46
CA LEU A 433 -0.26 -7.36 -15.55
C LEU A 433 0.38 -8.59 -16.18
N TYR A 434 1.71 -8.66 -16.18
CA TYR A 434 2.49 -9.69 -16.85
C TYR A 434 3.60 -10.25 -15.93
N PRO A 435 3.30 -10.76 -14.72
CA PRO A 435 4.32 -11.32 -13.81
C PRO A 435 5.10 -12.51 -14.41
N HIS A 436 4.54 -13.18 -15.41
CA HIS A 436 5.17 -14.21 -16.26
C HIS A 436 6.05 -13.68 -17.41
N LEU A 437 6.07 -12.38 -17.68
CA LEU A 437 6.78 -11.75 -18.82
C LEU A 437 6.44 -12.34 -20.20
N GLN A 438 5.26 -12.95 -20.36
CA GLN A 438 4.75 -13.38 -21.66
C GLN A 438 3.73 -12.36 -22.16
N LEU A 439 4.13 -11.59 -23.17
CA LEU A 439 3.32 -10.55 -23.80
C LEU A 439 3.90 -10.20 -25.18
N THR A 440 3.06 -9.62 -26.05
CA THR A 440 3.52 -9.05 -27.31
C THR A 440 4.05 -7.62 -27.11
N LEU A 441 4.76 -7.07 -28.10
CA LEU A 441 5.16 -5.65 -28.08
C LEU A 441 3.94 -4.72 -28.10
N ASP A 442 2.87 -5.09 -28.81
CA ASP A 442 1.61 -4.32 -28.83
C ASP A 442 0.95 -4.30 -27.44
N ASP A 443 0.97 -5.43 -26.71
CA ASP A 443 0.49 -5.49 -25.34
C ASP A 443 1.35 -4.62 -24.41
N PHE A 444 2.67 -4.66 -24.57
CA PHE A 444 3.58 -3.80 -23.80
C PHE A 444 3.33 -2.31 -24.06
N GLN A 445 3.19 -1.92 -25.33
CA GLN A 445 2.88 -0.55 -25.73
C GLN A 445 1.55 -0.09 -25.10
N ARG A 446 0.50 -0.89 -25.25
CA ARG A 446 -0.88 -0.56 -24.82
C ARG A 446 -1.05 -0.52 -23.31
N ASP A 447 -0.51 -1.52 -22.61
CA ASP A 447 -0.84 -1.76 -21.20
C ASP A 447 0.24 -1.26 -20.24
N CYS A 448 1.46 -1.05 -20.69
CA CYS A 448 2.59 -0.66 -19.84
C CYS A 448 3.18 0.69 -20.24
N LEU A 449 3.61 0.86 -21.50
CA LEU A 449 4.37 2.03 -21.93
C LEU A 449 3.50 3.29 -22.07
N GLU A 450 2.38 3.21 -22.80
CA GLU A 450 1.51 4.38 -22.98
C GLU A 450 0.91 4.88 -21.65
N PRO A 451 0.42 4.00 -20.74
CA PRO A 451 0.02 4.42 -19.40
C PRO A 451 1.18 5.07 -18.61
N ALA A 452 2.38 4.50 -18.65
CA ALA A 452 3.57 5.03 -18.00
C ALA A 452 3.94 6.44 -18.51
N ARG A 453 3.88 6.64 -19.82
CA ARG A 453 4.08 7.95 -20.46
C ARG A 453 3.06 8.96 -19.96
N ARG A 454 1.76 8.63 -20.00
CA ARG A 454 0.67 9.53 -19.54
C ARG A 454 0.83 9.96 -18.09
N LEU A 455 1.21 9.03 -17.22
CA LEU A 455 1.46 9.29 -15.80
C LEU A 455 2.58 10.32 -15.58
N ARG A 456 3.68 10.22 -16.33
CA ARG A 456 4.79 11.18 -16.26
C ARG A 456 4.48 12.48 -17.01
N GLN A 457 3.73 12.41 -18.10
CA GLN A 457 3.29 13.56 -18.90
C GLN A 457 2.50 14.57 -18.06
N ALA A 458 1.72 14.11 -17.08
CA ALA A 458 1.00 15.00 -16.17
C ALA A 458 1.93 15.88 -15.30
N ILE A 459 3.08 15.34 -14.86
CA ILE A 459 4.13 16.12 -14.18
C ILE A 459 4.77 17.10 -15.16
N ARG A 460 5.18 16.62 -16.34
CA ARG A 460 5.80 17.45 -17.39
C ARG A 460 4.93 18.63 -17.80
N ASN A 461 3.62 18.42 -17.96
CA ASN A 461 2.66 19.49 -18.26
C ASN A 461 2.69 20.57 -17.18
N SER A 462 2.60 20.18 -15.89
CA SER A 462 2.63 21.14 -14.80
C SER A 462 3.95 21.91 -14.74
N LEU A 463 5.08 21.23 -14.93
CA LEU A 463 6.41 21.86 -14.95
C LEU A 463 6.58 22.85 -16.12
N TYR A 464 6.07 22.52 -17.31
CA TYR A 464 6.12 23.37 -18.49
C TYR A 464 5.50 24.76 -18.26
N TYR A 465 4.41 24.83 -17.49
CA TYR A 465 3.77 26.11 -17.18
C TYR A 465 4.41 26.85 -16.01
N LEU A 466 4.98 26.13 -15.05
CA LEU A 466 5.59 26.70 -13.85
C LEU A 466 6.98 27.30 -14.07
N ASP A 467 7.73 26.83 -15.08
CA ASP A 467 9.15 27.18 -15.21
C ASP A 467 9.62 27.21 -16.69
N ASP A 468 10.27 28.31 -17.06
CA ASP A 468 10.76 28.57 -18.42
C ASP A 468 11.83 27.57 -18.87
N GLU A 469 12.61 26.99 -17.95
CA GLU A 469 13.62 25.98 -18.28
C GLU A 469 12.96 24.74 -18.90
N PHE A 470 11.81 24.32 -18.34
CA PHE A 470 11.08 23.16 -18.83
C PHE A 470 10.37 23.41 -20.17
N ARG A 471 10.14 24.68 -20.55
CA ARG A 471 9.58 25.02 -21.87
C ARG A 471 10.53 24.73 -23.01
N GLN A 472 11.83 24.86 -22.78
CA GLN A 472 12.86 24.59 -23.78
C GLN A 472 12.95 23.11 -24.15
N LEU A 473 12.54 22.23 -23.24
CA LEU A 473 12.50 20.78 -23.44
C LEU A 473 11.23 20.32 -24.20
N GLY A 474 10.32 21.24 -24.51
CA GLY A 474 9.02 20.92 -25.09
C GLY A 474 8.01 20.40 -24.06
N ARG A 475 6.74 20.38 -24.48
CA ARG A 475 5.63 19.92 -23.64
C ARG A 475 5.52 18.40 -23.64
N GLU A 476 5.60 17.76 -24.80
CA GLU A 476 5.30 16.34 -24.95
C GLU A 476 6.56 15.48 -24.76
N ILE A 477 6.42 14.38 -24.02
CA ILE A 477 7.41 13.31 -23.95
C ILE A 477 7.07 12.28 -25.02
N TYR A 478 8.00 12.06 -25.94
CA TYR A 478 7.89 11.03 -26.98
C TYR A 478 8.67 9.79 -26.57
N VAL A 479 8.02 8.63 -26.69
CA VAL A 479 8.58 7.33 -26.31
C VAL A 479 7.87 6.25 -27.12
N GLU A 480 8.64 5.27 -27.60
CA GLU A 480 8.14 4.18 -28.45
C GLU A 480 8.68 2.82 -27.97
N ALA A 481 7.93 1.76 -28.24
CA ALA A 481 8.42 0.40 -28.09
C ALA A 481 9.38 0.06 -29.24
N LYS A 482 10.52 -0.55 -28.91
CA LYS A 482 11.56 -0.98 -29.87
C LYS A 482 11.19 -2.20 -30.69
#